data_AF-A0A534JL11-F1
#
_entry.id   AF-A0A534JL11-F1
#
_cell.length_a   1.000
_cell.length_b   1.000
_cell.length_c   1.000
_cell.angle_alpha   90.00
_cell.angle_beta   90.00
_cell.angle_gamma   90.00
#
_symmetry.space_group_name_H-M   'P 1'
#
loop_
_entity.id
_entity.type
_entity.pdbx_description
1 polymer ?
#
loop_
_entity_poly.entity_id
_entity_poly.type
_entity_poly.pdbx_seq_one_letter_code
_entity_poly.pdbx_strand_id
1 'polypeptide(L)'
;MSSDRKKTFLEGFEAGLRAAWNEVIKMASRGYSSTELGVMAKTRLATLHRDVEAEAVRYDEGGAVAGDEAGEISERGSYLVNEEKADSVYGHFRDLLRAGARGLAITRAHPTDVGKRFQLGEVEAIWLSRTADKTKAGDVAIADPTNLVALAGAVIAFLEAGGNAAVVLEGLEYLVSLNGFGSVLRFLQTLNEKVVVKDSYLLIAANADAMKEQEYRLLAKEMAGEL
;
A
#
# COMPACT_ATOMS: atom_id res chain seq x y z
N MET A 1 -34.40 4.86 -7.47
CA MET A 1 -33.34 5.89 -7.54
C MET A 1 -33.16 6.72 -6.25
N SER A 2 -34.20 7.36 -5.67
CA SER A 2 -34.06 8.06 -4.36
C SER A 2 -34.28 7.14 -3.15
N SER A 3 -35.14 6.12 -3.30
CA SER A 3 -35.42 5.13 -2.24
C SER A 3 -34.27 4.13 -2.02
N ASP A 4 -33.56 3.75 -3.08
CA ASP A 4 -32.47 2.75 -2.99
C ASP A 4 -31.25 3.33 -2.28
N ARG A 5 -30.85 4.57 -2.60
CA ARG A 5 -29.74 5.25 -1.91
C ARG A 5 -29.99 5.46 -0.42
N LYS A 6 -31.24 5.77 -0.03
CA LYS A 6 -31.62 5.88 1.38
C LYS A 6 -31.52 4.53 2.10
N LYS A 7 -31.88 3.44 1.42
CA LYS A 7 -31.82 2.09 1.99
C LYS A 7 -30.37 1.64 2.18
N THR A 8 -29.51 1.83 1.18
CA THR A 8 -28.08 1.49 1.25
C THR A 8 -27.34 2.30 2.32
N PHE A 9 -27.64 3.60 2.44
CA PHE A 9 -27.07 4.44 3.51
C PHE A 9 -27.45 3.94 4.91
N LEU A 10 -28.72 3.55 5.10
CA LEU A 10 -29.20 3.04 6.38
C LEU A 10 -28.57 1.69 6.74
N GLU A 11 -28.34 0.81 5.76
CA GLU A 11 -27.68 -0.48 5.96
C GLU A 11 -26.19 -0.31 6.35
N GLY A 12 -25.46 0.60 5.70
CA GLY A 12 -24.08 0.94 6.06
C GLY A 12 -23.96 1.62 7.43
N PHE A 13 -24.89 2.53 7.74
CA PHE A 13 -24.99 3.18 9.05
C PHE A 13 -25.23 2.15 10.16
N GLU A 14 -26.14 1.20 9.95
CA GLU A 14 -26.44 0.14 10.91
C GLU A 14 -25.22 -0.77 11.15
N ALA A 15 -24.50 -1.14 10.09
CA ALA A 15 -23.31 -1.97 10.19
C ALA A 15 -22.18 -1.28 10.98
N GLY A 16 -21.90 -0.01 10.68
CA GLY A 16 -20.90 0.79 11.40
C GLY A 16 -21.25 0.98 12.89
N LEU A 17 -22.53 1.23 13.19
CA LEU A 17 -23.00 1.35 14.57
C LEU A 17 -22.83 0.04 15.34
N ARG A 18 -23.17 -1.10 14.74
CA ARG A 18 -23.02 -2.44 15.35
C ARG A 18 -21.56 -2.78 15.63
N ALA A 19 -20.64 -2.44 14.71
CA ALA A 19 -19.21 -2.67 14.89
C ALA A 19 -18.65 -1.87 16.07
N ALA A 20 -18.97 -0.57 16.16
CA ALA A 20 -18.55 0.28 17.26
C ALA A 20 -19.11 -0.20 18.61
N TRP A 21 -20.37 -0.61 18.65
CA TRP A 21 -20.98 -1.18 19.86
C TRP A 21 -20.32 -2.49 20.31
N ASN A 22 -19.99 -3.38 19.38
CA ASN A 22 -19.28 -4.62 19.70
C ASN A 22 -17.88 -4.35 20.28
N GLU A 23 -17.21 -3.30 19.80
CA GLU A 23 -15.91 -2.89 20.33
C GLU A 23 -16.03 -2.33 21.76
N VAL A 24 -17.05 -1.51 22.04
CA VAL A 24 -17.34 -1.01 23.40
C VAL A 24 -17.67 -2.16 24.36
N ILE A 25 -18.44 -3.16 23.93
CA ILE A 25 -18.74 -4.37 24.72
C ILE A 25 -17.44 -5.15 25.00
N LYS A 26 -16.57 -5.30 24.00
CA LYS A 26 -15.27 -5.95 24.14
C LYS A 26 -14.37 -5.19 25.11
N MET A 27 -14.42 -3.86 25.13
CA MET A 27 -13.69 -3.04 26.10
C MET A 27 -14.25 -3.20 27.51
N ALA A 28 -15.56 -3.17 27.70
CA ALA A 28 -16.19 -3.39 29.00
C ALA A 28 -15.84 -4.76 29.61
N SER A 29 -15.60 -5.78 28.78
CA SER A 29 -15.18 -7.12 29.22
C SER A 29 -13.72 -7.22 29.70
N ARG A 30 -12.90 -6.20 29.50
CA ARG A 30 -11.44 -6.20 29.78
C ARG A 30 -11.04 -5.53 31.11
N GLY A 31 -12.01 -5.19 31.97
CA GLY A 31 -11.74 -4.74 33.34
C GLY A 31 -11.31 -3.27 33.48
N TYR A 32 -11.55 -2.44 32.46
CA TYR A 32 -11.32 -0.99 32.56
C TYR A 32 -12.24 -0.34 33.60
N SER A 33 -11.74 0.70 34.27
CA SER A 33 -12.56 1.50 35.18
C SER A 33 -13.67 2.25 34.45
N SER A 34 -14.76 2.58 35.15
CA SER A 34 -15.89 3.33 34.58
C SER A 34 -15.47 4.65 33.93
N THR A 35 -14.41 5.28 34.43
CA THR A 35 -13.86 6.53 33.89
C THR A 35 -13.10 6.30 32.58
N GLU A 36 -12.26 5.26 32.52
CA GLU A 36 -11.53 4.90 31.30
C GLU A 36 -12.49 4.48 30.18
N LEU A 37 -13.51 3.68 30.53
CA LEU A 37 -14.58 3.32 29.60
C LEU A 37 -15.32 4.55 29.08
N GLY A 38 -15.61 5.52 29.95
CA GLY A 38 -16.29 6.76 29.56
C GLY A 38 -15.46 7.63 28.62
N VAL A 39 -14.15 7.74 28.85
CA VAL A 39 -13.25 8.50 27.96
C VAL A 39 -13.13 7.80 26.61
N MET A 40 -12.88 6.50 26.60
CA MET A 40 -12.70 5.73 25.36
C MET A 40 -14.00 5.67 24.54
N ALA A 41 -15.16 5.51 25.19
CA ALA A 41 -16.45 5.52 24.53
C ALA A 41 -16.76 6.89 23.88
N LYS A 42 -16.41 8.01 24.54
CA LYS A 42 -16.56 9.35 23.97
C LYS A 42 -15.63 9.59 22.79
N THR A 43 -14.37 9.16 22.87
CA THR A 43 -13.42 9.26 21.76
C THR A 43 -13.92 8.46 20.56
N ARG A 44 -14.42 7.23 20.77
CA ARG A 44 -14.99 6.41 19.70
C ARG A 44 -16.31 6.92 19.15
N LEU A 45 -17.15 7.53 20.01
CA LEU A 45 -18.38 8.21 19.56
C LEU A 45 -18.05 9.42 18.68
N ALA A 46 -16.94 10.11 18.94
CA ALA A 46 -16.47 11.22 18.11
C ALA A 46 -15.90 10.76 16.76
N THR A 47 -15.35 9.54 16.66
CA THR A 47 -14.86 8.97 15.38
C THR A 47 -15.95 8.23 14.61
N LEU A 48 -17.01 7.78 15.28
CA LEU A 48 -18.12 7.02 14.71
C LEU A 48 -18.74 7.67 13.48
N HIS A 49 -18.88 9.00 13.45
CA HIS A 49 -19.40 9.71 12.28
C HIS A 49 -18.48 9.55 11.06
N ARG A 50 -17.16 9.65 11.27
CA ARG A 50 -16.14 9.51 10.23
C ARG A 50 -16.00 8.07 9.75
N ASP A 51 -16.07 7.10 10.67
CA ASP A 51 -15.98 5.68 10.31
C ASP A 51 -17.24 5.20 9.56
N VAL A 52 -18.42 5.72 9.94
CA VAL A 52 -19.69 5.48 9.26
C VAL A 52 -19.74 6.17 7.89
N GLU A 53 -19.22 7.39 7.77
CA GLU A 53 -19.06 8.06 6.47
C GLU A 53 -18.08 7.29 5.56
N ALA A 54 -16.94 6.86 6.09
CA ALA A 54 -15.96 6.08 5.31
C ALA A 54 -16.52 4.73 4.86
N GLU A 55 -17.33 4.07 5.69
CA GLU A 55 -17.98 2.81 5.31
C GLU A 55 -19.14 3.04 4.33
N ALA A 56 -19.93 4.10 4.49
CA ALA A 56 -20.97 4.49 3.54
C ALA A 56 -20.39 4.84 2.17
N VAL A 57 -19.21 5.48 2.11
CA VAL A 57 -18.44 5.71 0.87
C VAL A 57 -18.00 4.39 0.25
N ARG A 58 -17.43 3.46 1.03
CA ARG A 58 -17.02 2.13 0.53
C ARG A 58 -18.15 1.27 -0.05
N TYR A 59 -19.39 1.44 0.42
CA TYR A 59 -20.56 0.71 -0.08
C TYR A 59 -21.29 1.42 -1.24
N ASP A 60 -21.18 2.75 -1.37
CA ASP A 60 -21.66 3.49 -2.55
C ASP A 60 -20.67 3.32 -3.73
N GLU A 61 -19.38 3.13 -3.43
CA GLU A 61 -18.28 2.90 -4.39
C GLU A 61 -18.17 1.43 -4.87
N GLY A 62 -19.28 0.88 -5.37
CA GLY A 62 -19.24 -0.10 -6.45
C GLY A 62 -18.79 0.50 -7.80
N GLY A 63 -18.48 1.79 -7.84
CA GLY A 63 -17.92 2.48 -8.98
C GLY A 63 -17.70 3.97 -8.67
N ALA A 64 -16.55 4.48 -9.12
CA ALA A 64 -16.13 5.88 -9.15
C ALA A 64 -15.74 6.52 -7.81
N VAL A 65 -14.44 6.39 -7.50
CA VAL A 65 -13.71 7.30 -6.61
C VAL A 65 -13.51 8.62 -7.35
N ALA A 66 -13.88 9.75 -6.75
CA ALA A 66 -13.53 11.10 -7.19
C ALA A 66 -13.07 11.89 -5.97
N GLY A 67 -11.87 12.43 -5.87
CA GLY A 67 -10.68 12.42 -6.70
C GLY A 67 -9.65 13.25 -5.92
N ASP A 68 -8.49 12.68 -5.63
CA ASP A 68 -7.28 13.42 -6.02
C ASP A 68 -7.08 13.07 -7.49
N GLU A 69 -6.51 13.96 -8.29
CA GLU A 69 -6.07 13.62 -9.64
C GLU A 69 -4.93 12.59 -9.52
N ALA A 70 -5.24 11.35 -9.15
CA ALA A 70 -4.32 10.23 -9.15
C ALA A 70 -3.86 10.10 -10.59
N GLY A 71 -2.62 10.49 -10.86
CA GLY A 71 -2.11 10.57 -12.21
C GLY A 71 -2.42 9.26 -12.95
N GLU A 72 -2.92 9.35 -14.17
CA GLU A 72 -3.06 8.15 -14.99
C GLU A 72 -1.66 7.63 -15.34
N ILE A 73 -1.43 6.34 -15.16
CA ILE A 73 -0.24 5.67 -15.69
C ILE A 73 -0.39 5.65 -17.21
N SER A 74 0.14 6.67 -17.86
CA SER A 74 0.02 6.88 -19.30
C SER A 74 1.00 6.02 -20.10
N GLU A 75 2.20 5.77 -19.55
CA GLU A 75 3.31 5.12 -20.23
C GLU A 75 4.05 4.13 -19.32
N ARG A 76 4.97 3.37 -19.91
CA ARG A 76 5.84 2.43 -19.19
C ARG A 76 6.95 3.21 -18.51
N GLY A 77 7.28 2.85 -17.28
CA GLY A 77 8.28 3.58 -16.52
C GLY A 77 8.09 3.44 -15.01
N SER A 78 8.84 4.26 -14.30
CA SER A 78 8.83 4.29 -12.84
C SER A 78 8.03 5.48 -12.34
N TYR A 79 7.15 5.26 -11.39
CA TYR A 79 6.22 6.25 -10.86
C TYR A 79 6.34 6.31 -9.34
N LEU A 80 6.31 7.54 -8.82
CA LEU A 80 6.21 7.81 -7.40
C LEU A 80 4.74 8.07 -7.05
N VAL A 81 4.23 7.42 -6.02
CA VAL A 81 2.89 7.68 -5.50
C VAL A 81 3.05 8.36 -4.15
N ASN A 82 2.58 9.60 -4.03
CA ASN A 82 2.70 10.36 -2.79
C ASN A 82 1.57 10.01 -1.83
N GLU A 83 1.85 9.15 -0.85
CA GLU A 83 0.82 8.67 0.07
C GLU A 83 1.38 8.28 1.44
N GLU A 84 0.55 8.44 2.48
CA GLU A 84 0.91 8.00 3.84
C GLU A 84 0.77 6.47 3.99
N LYS A 85 -0.24 5.90 3.33
CA LYS A 85 -0.55 4.46 3.34
C LYS A 85 -0.54 3.99 1.91
N ALA A 86 0.00 2.82 1.65
CA ALA A 86 0.17 2.24 0.31
C ALA A 86 -1.14 1.87 -0.43
N ASP A 87 -2.27 2.49 -0.11
CA ASP A 87 -3.57 2.08 -0.64
C ASP A 87 -3.70 2.43 -2.15
N SER A 88 -3.17 3.58 -2.60
CA SER A 88 -3.18 4.02 -3.99
C SER A 88 -2.19 3.24 -4.85
N VAL A 89 -0.93 3.06 -4.40
CA VAL A 89 0.07 2.30 -5.17
C VAL A 89 -0.40 0.87 -5.45
N TYR A 90 -1.05 0.21 -4.47
CA TYR A 90 -1.58 -1.14 -4.67
C TYR A 90 -2.85 -1.14 -5.54
N GLY A 91 -3.61 -0.05 -5.57
CA GLY A 91 -4.71 0.16 -6.51
C GLY A 91 -4.21 0.14 -7.96
N HIS A 92 -3.25 1.01 -8.27
CA HIS A 92 -2.60 1.05 -9.58
C HIS A 92 -1.94 -0.27 -9.94
N PHE A 93 -1.22 -0.88 -9.00
CA PHE A 93 -0.60 -2.19 -9.20
C PHE A 93 -1.62 -3.24 -9.59
N ARG A 94 -2.73 -3.37 -8.85
CA ARG A 94 -3.81 -4.31 -9.16
C ARG A 94 -4.42 -4.08 -10.53
N ASP A 95 -4.59 -2.84 -10.95
CA ASP A 95 -5.18 -2.53 -12.24
C ASP A 95 -4.24 -2.93 -13.39
N LEU A 96 -2.91 -2.77 -13.22
CA LEU A 96 -1.91 -3.31 -14.15
C LEU A 96 -1.93 -4.85 -14.22
N LEU A 97 -2.12 -5.54 -13.08
CA LEU A 97 -2.26 -7.01 -13.08
C LEU A 97 -3.49 -7.45 -13.86
N ARG A 98 -4.62 -6.75 -13.69
CA ARG A 98 -5.86 -7.01 -14.44
C ARG A 98 -5.71 -6.75 -15.93
N ALA A 99 -4.86 -5.78 -16.30
CA ALA A 99 -4.47 -5.52 -17.68
C ALA A 99 -3.48 -6.57 -18.24
N GLY A 100 -3.08 -7.57 -17.45
CA GLY A 100 -2.25 -8.69 -17.88
C GLY A 100 -0.75 -8.52 -17.61
N ALA A 101 -0.34 -7.53 -16.80
CA ALA A 101 1.06 -7.41 -16.38
C ALA A 101 1.43 -8.52 -15.38
N ARG A 102 2.69 -8.97 -15.43
CA ARG A 102 3.25 -9.88 -14.43
C ARG A 102 3.55 -9.10 -13.15
N GLY A 103 3.10 -9.59 -11.99
CA GLY A 103 3.23 -8.87 -10.71
C GLY A 103 4.38 -9.32 -9.82
N LEU A 104 5.18 -8.36 -9.34
CA LEU A 104 6.10 -8.55 -8.21
C LEU A 104 5.81 -7.50 -7.13
N ALA A 105 5.49 -7.96 -5.91
CA ALA A 105 5.26 -7.09 -4.76
C ALA A 105 6.43 -7.14 -3.76
N ILE A 106 7.07 -6.01 -3.50
CA ILE A 106 8.09 -5.86 -2.46
C ILE A 106 7.43 -5.16 -1.27
N THR A 107 7.40 -5.84 -0.13
CA THR A 107 6.49 -5.50 0.98
C THR A 107 7.20 -5.57 2.33
N ARG A 108 6.80 -4.73 3.29
CA ARG A 108 7.25 -4.83 4.70
C ARG A 108 6.33 -5.72 5.54
N ALA A 109 5.04 -5.72 5.23
CA ALA A 109 4.07 -6.63 5.82
C ALA A 109 4.16 -8.01 5.16
N HIS A 110 3.67 -9.05 5.82
CA HIS A 110 3.70 -10.40 5.26
C HIS A 110 2.91 -10.46 3.94
N PRO A 111 3.46 -11.01 2.83
CA PRO A 111 2.81 -10.97 1.52
C PRO A 111 1.40 -11.55 1.47
N THR A 112 1.09 -12.58 2.27
CA THR A 112 -0.28 -13.12 2.36
C THR A 112 -1.27 -12.08 2.86
N ASP A 113 -0.88 -11.22 3.80
CA ASP A 113 -1.76 -10.20 4.36
C ASP A 113 -1.95 -9.05 3.37
N VAL A 114 -0.87 -8.65 2.69
CA VAL A 114 -0.91 -7.66 1.60
C VAL A 114 -1.81 -8.14 0.46
N GLY A 115 -1.60 -9.37 -0.02
CA GLY A 115 -2.39 -9.96 -1.10
C GLY A 115 -3.88 -10.03 -0.77
N LYS A 116 -4.24 -10.38 0.48
CA LYS A 116 -5.63 -10.37 0.95
C LYS A 116 -6.22 -8.97 1.04
N ARG A 117 -5.48 -8.03 1.65
CA ARG A 117 -5.95 -6.65 1.86
C ARG A 117 -6.24 -5.95 0.52
N PHE A 118 -5.33 -6.09 -0.43
CA PHE A 118 -5.40 -5.37 -1.70
C PHE A 118 -5.95 -6.19 -2.88
N GLN A 119 -6.32 -7.45 -2.62
CA GLN A 119 -6.97 -8.34 -3.58
C GLN A 119 -6.11 -8.55 -4.84
N LEU A 120 -4.82 -8.85 -4.62
CA LEU A 120 -3.80 -8.92 -5.68
C LEU A 120 -3.83 -10.23 -6.48
N GLY A 121 -4.56 -11.25 -6.01
CA GLY A 121 -4.53 -12.59 -6.60
C GLY A 121 -3.19 -13.30 -6.34
N GLU A 122 -2.78 -14.16 -7.27
CA GLU A 122 -1.46 -14.81 -7.22
C GLU A 122 -0.42 -13.87 -7.85
N VAL A 123 0.47 -13.34 -7.01
CA VAL A 123 1.59 -12.49 -7.41
C VAL A 123 2.88 -12.99 -6.78
N GLU A 124 3.99 -12.83 -7.49
CA GLU A 124 5.30 -13.04 -6.87
C GLU A 124 5.52 -11.95 -5.82
N ALA A 125 6.15 -12.30 -4.69
CA ALA A 125 6.36 -11.35 -3.61
C ALA A 125 7.70 -11.55 -2.92
N ILE A 126 8.31 -10.43 -2.54
CA ILE A 126 9.51 -10.35 -1.72
C ILE A 126 9.14 -9.65 -0.42
N TRP A 127 9.36 -10.35 0.70
CA TRP A 127 9.16 -9.80 2.03
C TRP A 127 10.46 -9.20 2.56
N LEU A 128 10.44 -7.89 2.84
CA LEU A 128 11.53 -7.19 3.48
C LEU A 128 11.55 -7.51 4.98
N SER A 129 12.47 -8.39 5.38
CA SER A 129 12.61 -8.79 6.78
C SER A 129 14.08 -8.95 7.16
N ARG A 130 14.46 -8.33 8.28
CA ARG A 130 15.79 -8.53 8.90
C ARG A 130 15.88 -9.83 9.68
N THR A 131 14.75 -10.42 10.06
CA THR A 131 14.70 -11.69 10.76
C THR A 131 14.38 -12.76 9.72
N ALA A 132 15.43 -13.35 9.16
CA ALA A 132 15.35 -14.50 8.27
C ALA A 132 14.95 -15.77 9.06
N ASP A 133 13.95 -15.68 9.92
CA ASP A 133 13.38 -16.85 10.56
C ASP A 133 12.53 -17.58 9.52
N LYS A 134 13.23 -18.35 8.68
CA LYS A 134 12.68 -19.09 7.53
C LYS A 134 11.53 -20.00 7.94
N THR A 135 11.43 -20.36 9.22
CA THR A 135 10.33 -21.16 9.77
C THR A 135 8.97 -20.45 9.72
N LYS A 136 8.96 -19.11 9.76
CA LYS A 136 7.72 -18.28 9.69
C LYS A 136 7.43 -17.74 8.30
N ALA A 137 8.39 -17.82 7.38
CA ALA A 137 8.25 -17.30 6.03
C ALA A 137 7.47 -18.24 5.10
N GLY A 138 7.41 -19.53 5.40
CA GLY A 138 6.83 -20.52 4.48
C GLY A 138 7.56 -20.49 3.14
N ASP A 139 6.80 -20.47 2.04
CA ASP A 139 7.32 -20.41 0.65
C ASP A 139 7.58 -18.98 0.14
N VAL A 140 7.54 -17.98 1.02
CA VAL A 140 7.72 -16.57 0.65
C VAL A 140 9.21 -16.23 0.50
N ALA A 141 9.57 -15.55 -0.59
CA ALA A 141 10.92 -15.02 -0.75
C ALA A 141 11.20 -13.89 0.26
N ILE A 142 12.32 -13.98 0.97
CA ILE A 142 12.75 -12.97 1.95
C ILE A 142 13.97 -12.24 1.42
N ALA A 143 13.96 -10.92 1.52
CA ALA A 143 15.14 -10.09 1.29
C ALA A 143 15.49 -9.29 2.55
N ASP A 144 16.78 -9.26 2.89
CA ASP A 144 17.28 -8.34 3.91
C ASP A 144 17.22 -6.91 3.35
N PRO A 145 16.50 -5.97 3.98
CA PRO A 145 16.39 -4.60 3.50
C PRO A 145 17.72 -3.83 3.48
N THR A 146 18.78 -4.31 4.13
CA THR A 146 20.12 -3.69 4.04
C THR A 146 20.95 -4.22 2.86
N ASN A 147 20.49 -5.27 2.17
CA ASN A 147 21.17 -5.84 1.03
C ASN A 147 20.52 -5.39 -0.29
N LEU A 148 20.67 -4.09 -0.60
CA LEU A 148 20.11 -3.49 -1.81
C LEU A 148 20.59 -4.16 -3.10
N VAL A 149 21.81 -4.73 -3.11
CA VAL A 149 22.37 -5.44 -4.27
C VAL A 149 21.59 -6.73 -4.55
N ALA A 150 21.34 -7.53 -3.53
CA ALA A 150 20.54 -8.75 -3.67
C ALA A 150 19.10 -8.44 -4.06
N LEU A 151 18.49 -7.41 -3.45
CA LEU A 151 17.15 -6.97 -3.79
C LEU A 151 17.06 -6.52 -5.26
N ALA A 152 18.03 -5.71 -5.73
CA ALA A 152 18.09 -5.29 -7.13
C ALA A 152 18.22 -6.48 -8.07
N GLY A 153 19.10 -7.43 -7.74
CA GLY A 153 19.27 -8.66 -8.54
C GLY A 153 17.98 -9.46 -8.68
N ALA A 154 17.19 -9.58 -7.60
CA ALA A 154 15.89 -10.27 -7.65
C ALA A 154 14.87 -9.55 -8.54
N VAL A 155 14.75 -8.23 -8.42
CA VAL A 155 13.84 -7.42 -9.26
C VAL A 155 14.26 -7.50 -10.72
N ILE A 156 15.56 -7.36 -11.01
CA ILE A 156 16.09 -7.42 -12.38
C ILE A 156 15.84 -8.79 -13.00
N ALA A 157 16.05 -9.88 -12.24
CA ALA A 157 15.76 -11.23 -12.73
C ALA A 157 14.28 -11.41 -13.09
N PHE A 158 13.37 -10.87 -12.26
CA PHE A 158 11.93 -10.89 -12.54
C PHE A 158 11.57 -10.13 -13.82
N LEU A 159 12.13 -8.93 -14.00
CA LEU A 159 11.97 -8.11 -15.22
C LEU A 159 12.52 -8.84 -16.45
N GLU A 160 13.68 -9.49 -16.33
CA GLU A 160 14.36 -10.18 -17.43
C GLU A 160 13.65 -11.48 -17.86
N ALA A 161 12.89 -12.13 -16.97
CA ALA A 161 12.19 -13.37 -17.25
C ALA A 161 11.05 -13.27 -18.28
N GLY A 162 10.57 -12.07 -18.61
CA GLY A 162 9.47 -11.94 -19.57
C GLY A 162 8.97 -10.53 -19.89
N GLY A 163 9.53 -9.46 -19.30
CA GLY A 163 9.02 -8.09 -19.49
C GLY A 163 7.55 -7.94 -19.10
N ASN A 164 6.89 -6.89 -19.60
CA ASN A 164 5.50 -6.53 -19.28
C ASN A 164 5.19 -6.72 -17.78
N ALA A 165 6.11 -6.28 -16.94
CA ALA A 165 6.04 -6.48 -15.51
C ALA A 165 5.48 -5.23 -14.84
N ALA A 166 4.74 -5.43 -13.77
CA ALA A 166 4.49 -4.41 -12.76
C ALA A 166 5.26 -4.84 -11.51
N VAL A 167 6.08 -3.93 -11.00
CA VAL A 167 6.78 -4.09 -9.72
C VAL A 167 6.26 -3.02 -8.79
N VAL A 168 5.79 -3.40 -7.59
CA VAL A 168 5.45 -2.44 -6.54
C VAL A 168 6.48 -2.50 -5.41
N LEU A 169 6.98 -1.34 -5.00
CA LEU A 169 7.89 -1.17 -3.88
C LEU A 169 7.20 -0.35 -2.78
N GLU A 170 6.77 -1.05 -1.73
CA GLU A 170 6.30 -0.43 -0.49
C GLU A 170 7.45 -0.36 0.54
N GLY A 171 7.51 0.73 1.29
CA GLY A 171 8.51 0.93 2.34
C GLY A 171 9.81 1.59 1.87
N LEU A 172 9.73 2.56 0.96
CA LEU A 172 10.89 3.34 0.53
C LEU A 172 11.60 4.02 1.71
N GLU A 173 10.84 4.64 2.61
CA GLU A 173 11.35 5.33 3.81
C GLU A 173 12.07 4.34 4.73
N TYR A 174 11.57 3.11 4.80
CA TYR A 174 12.22 2.06 5.55
C TYR A 174 13.59 1.72 4.96
N LEU A 175 13.69 1.55 3.64
CA LEU A 175 14.97 1.34 2.96
C LEU A 175 15.92 2.53 3.16
N VAL A 176 15.41 3.77 3.05
CA VAL A 176 16.19 5.00 3.26
C VAL A 176 16.71 5.07 4.70
N SER A 177 15.88 4.75 5.69
CA SER A 177 16.26 4.79 7.10
C SER A 177 17.40 3.83 7.45
N LEU A 178 17.49 2.70 6.73
CA LEU A 178 18.49 1.66 6.98
C LEU A 178 19.78 1.84 6.16
N ASN A 179 19.68 2.36 4.93
CA ASN A 179 20.79 2.38 3.96
C ASN A 179 21.32 3.78 3.67
N GLY A 180 20.58 4.82 4.07
CA GLY A 180 20.80 6.20 3.65
C GLY A 180 20.26 6.49 2.25
N PHE A 181 19.78 7.72 2.07
CA PHE A 181 19.11 8.17 0.84
C PHE A 181 19.94 7.93 -0.43
N GLY A 182 21.22 8.31 -0.44
CA GLY A 182 22.06 8.19 -1.63
C GLY A 182 22.26 6.76 -2.12
N SER A 183 22.25 5.77 -1.22
CA SER A 183 22.33 4.36 -1.59
C SER A 183 21.03 3.85 -2.20
N VAL A 184 19.89 4.27 -1.64
CA VAL A 184 18.56 3.94 -2.16
C VAL A 184 18.31 4.61 -3.51
N LEU A 185 18.73 5.87 -3.70
CA LEU A 185 18.60 6.56 -4.97
C LEU A 185 19.34 5.81 -6.10
N ARG A 186 20.59 5.37 -5.88
CA ARG A 186 21.34 4.56 -6.86
C ARG A 186 20.69 3.21 -7.13
N PHE A 187 20.11 2.59 -6.10
CA PHE A 187 19.33 1.37 -6.24
C PHE A 187 18.13 1.60 -7.17
N LEU A 188 17.34 2.65 -6.94
CA LEU A 188 16.19 2.98 -7.79
C LEU A 188 16.61 3.35 -9.21
N GLN A 189 17.69 4.10 -9.39
CA GLN A 189 18.27 4.41 -10.71
C GLN A 189 18.59 3.13 -11.50
N THR A 190 19.21 2.14 -10.83
CA THR A 190 19.51 0.84 -11.43
C THR A 190 18.24 0.10 -11.86
N LEU A 191 17.18 0.17 -11.05
CA LEU A 191 15.89 -0.43 -11.40
C LEU A 191 15.22 0.31 -12.56
N ASN A 192 15.23 1.65 -12.56
CA ASN A 192 14.64 2.49 -13.60
C ASN A 192 15.21 2.16 -14.98
N GLU A 193 16.54 2.04 -15.10
CA GLU A 193 17.19 1.62 -16.35
C GLU A 193 16.62 0.30 -16.87
N LYS A 194 16.42 -0.67 -15.98
CA LYS A 194 15.92 -2.00 -16.33
C LYS A 194 14.43 -2.01 -16.65
N VAL A 195 13.64 -1.21 -15.94
CA VAL A 195 12.20 -1.04 -16.18
C VAL A 195 11.95 -0.49 -17.58
N VAL A 196 12.70 0.54 -17.98
CA VAL A 196 12.62 1.14 -19.33
C VAL A 196 13.02 0.12 -20.40
N VAL A 197 14.15 -0.57 -20.23
CA VAL A 197 14.63 -1.57 -21.21
C VAL A 197 13.66 -2.74 -21.38
N LYS A 198 12.90 -3.08 -20.34
CA LYS A 198 11.98 -4.23 -20.32
C LYS A 198 10.51 -3.86 -20.52
N ASP A 199 10.23 -2.62 -20.92
CA ASP A 199 8.86 -2.14 -21.16
C ASP A 199 7.93 -2.53 -20.01
N SER A 200 8.29 -2.10 -18.80
CA SER A 200 7.67 -2.50 -17.54
C SER A 200 7.30 -1.29 -16.69
N TYR A 201 6.66 -1.54 -15.54
CA TYR A 201 6.27 -0.54 -14.56
C TYR A 201 6.97 -0.78 -13.23
N LEU A 202 7.42 0.31 -12.60
CA LEU A 202 7.84 0.32 -11.20
C LEU A 202 7.00 1.36 -10.47
N LEU A 203 6.23 0.92 -9.48
CA LEU A 203 5.39 1.78 -8.66
C LEU A 203 5.99 1.86 -7.26
N ILE A 204 6.26 3.07 -6.78
CA ILE A 204 6.93 3.28 -5.49
C ILE A 204 6.01 4.13 -4.62
N ALA A 205 5.60 3.59 -3.47
CA ALA A 205 4.93 4.41 -2.45
C ALA A 205 5.98 5.18 -1.65
N ALA A 206 5.75 6.48 -1.51
CA ALA A 206 6.54 7.36 -0.67
C ALA A 206 5.66 8.43 -0.03
N ASN A 207 5.95 8.80 1.21
CA ASN A 207 5.33 9.92 1.89
C ASN A 207 6.27 11.13 1.87
N ALA A 208 5.94 12.16 1.09
CA ALA A 208 6.74 13.38 1.01
C ALA A 208 6.97 14.05 2.38
N ASP A 209 5.97 14.01 3.27
CA ASP A 209 6.03 14.63 4.60
C ASP A 209 6.94 13.86 5.57
N ALA A 210 7.22 12.59 5.27
CA ALA A 210 8.13 11.75 6.06
C ALA A 210 9.59 11.84 5.59
N MET A 211 9.87 12.58 4.51
CA MET A 211 11.19 12.71 3.91
C MET A 211 11.71 14.15 3.99
N LYS A 212 13.02 14.33 3.76
CA LYS A 212 13.53 15.69 3.53
C LYS A 212 13.07 16.17 2.16
N GLU A 213 12.60 17.40 2.09
CA GLU A 213 12.11 18.04 0.86
C GLU A 213 13.09 17.93 -0.33
N GLN A 214 14.39 18.07 -0.07
CA GLN A 214 15.42 17.90 -1.10
C GLN A 214 15.56 16.45 -1.58
N GLU A 215 15.45 15.48 -0.68
CA GLU A 215 15.52 14.05 -0.99
C GLU A 215 14.30 13.63 -1.83
N TYR A 216 13.09 14.07 -1.43
CA TYR A 216 11.87 13.81 -2.18
C TYR A 216 11.91 14.41 -3.59
N ARG A 217 12.31 15.67 -3.74
CA ARG A 217 12.45 16.31 -5.07
C ARG A 217 13.42 15.58 -5.99
N LEU A 218 14.51 15.04 -5.44
CA LEU A 218 15.46 14.27 -6.23
C LEU A 218 14.86 12.94 -6.70
N LEU A 219 14.05 12.28 -5.87
CA LEU A 219 13.30 11.09 -6.27
C LEU A 219 12.28 11.40 -7.36
N ALA A 220 11.43 12.41 -7.14
CA ALA A 220 10.38 12.79 -8.10
C ALA A 220 10.97 13.13 -9.48
N LYS A 221 12.12 13.80 -9.51
CA LYS A 221 12.84 14.12 -10.77
C LYS A 221 13.39 12.88 -11.50
N GLU A 222 13.70 11.82 -10.77
CA GLU A 222 14.24 10.58 -11.33
C GLU A 222 13.13 9.67 -11.90
N MET A 223 11.87 9.89 -11.48
CA MET A 223 10.72 9.11 -11.95
C MET A 223 10.13 9.69 -13.24
N ALA A 224 9.40 8.85 -13.97
CA ALA A 224 8.65 9.25 -15.16
C ALA A 224 7.44 10.14 -14.80
N GLY A 225 6.89 9.99 -13.60
CA GLY A 225 5.81 10.81 -13.07
C GLY A 225 5.58 10.62 -11.58
N GLU A 226 4.85 11.57 -11.01
CA GLU A 226 4.28 11.50 -9.66
C GLU A 226 2.76 11.37 -9.80
N LEU A 227 2.17 10.44 -9.04
CA LEU A 227 0.75 10.10 -9.06
C LEU A 227 0.06 10.53 -7.76
#